data_AF-A0A330M649-F1
#
_entry.id   AF-A0A330M649-F1
#
_cell.length_a   1.000
_cell.length_b   1.000
_cell.length_c   1.000
_cell.angle_alpha   90.00
_cell.angle_beta   90.00
_cell.angle_gamma   90.00
#
_symmetry.space_group_name_H-M   'P 1'
#
loop_
_entity.id
_entity.type
_entity.pdbx_description
1 polymer ?
#
loop_
_entity_poly.entity_id
_entity_poly.type
_entity_poly.pdbx_seq_one_letter_code
_entity_poly.pdbx_strand_id
1 'polypeptide(L)'
;MSHVGSVVVNNNKLDKQKSQRYFNNQQVERDINHLELQRKKVIKKRDNQLNALKNRGRWASNNLAGATWQQSLAQEMQAITQQADTLVSTIDRQIAQLKTEFR
;
A
#
# COMPACT_ATOMS: atom_id res chain seq x y z
N MET A 1 -54.26 -15.65 15.21
CA MET A 1 -53.04 -15.54 16.03
C MET A 1 -51.76 -15.58 15.16
N SER A 2 -51.54 -14.61 14.26
CA SER A 2 -50.41 -14.66 13.29
C SER A 2 -49.31 -13.58 13.45
N HIS A 3 -49.38 -12.73 14.47
CA HIS A 3 -48.51 -11.55 14.54
C HIS A 3 -47.14 -11.78 15.21
N VAL A 4 -46.96 -12.87 15.96
CA VAL A 4 -45.70 -13.13 16.70
C VAL A 4 -44.59 -13.67 15.80
N GLY A 5 -44.91 -14.51 14.81
CA GLY A 5 -43.92 -15.12 13.92
C GLY A 5 -43.22 -14.13 12.99
N SER A 6 -43.90 -13.06 12.57
CA SER A 6 -43.34 -12.06 11.64
C SER A 6 -42.28 -11.16 12.30
N VAL A 7 -42.52 -10.77 13.56
CA VAL A 7 -41.60 -9.90 14.34
C VAL A 7 -40.30 -10.62 14.67
N VAL A 8 -40.39 -11.88 15.10
CA VAL A 8 -39.20 -12.68 15.47
C VAL A 8 -38.32 -12.99 14.24
N VAL A 9 -38.92 -13.28 13.08
CA VAL A 9 -38.17 -13.53 11.84
C VAL A 9 -37.48 -12.26 11.32
N ASN A 10 -38.11 -11.08 11.48
CA ASN A 10 -37.49 -9.81 11.09
C ASN A 10 -36.30 -9.43 11.97
N ASN A 11 -36.38 -9.64 13.29
CA ASN A 11 -35.26 -9.38 14.20
C ASN A 11 -34.03 -10.25 13.87
N ASN A 12 -34.23 -11.55 13.64
CA ASN A 12 -33.13 -12.46 13.26
C ASN A 12 -32.46 -12.09 11.92
N LYS A 13 -33.23 -11.56 10.96
CA LYS A 13 -32.67 -11.07 9.68
C LYS A 13 -31.85 -9.80 9.89
N LEU A 14 -32.33 -8.88 10.72
CA LEU A 14 -31.63 -7.64 11.06
C LEU A 14 -30.29 -7.92 11.75
N ASP A 15 -30.27 -8.86 12.70
CA ASP A 15 -29.06 -9.21 13.47
C ASP A 15 -28.00 -9.90 12.61
N LYS A 16 -28.43 -10.76 11.67
CA LYS A 16 -27.52 -11.35 10.65
C LYS A 16 -26.91 -10.28 9.74
N GLN A 17 -27.72 -9.32 9.28
CA GLN A 17 -27.24 -8.23 8.43
C GLN A 17 -26.25 -7.32 9.15
N LYS A 18 -26.53 -6.97 10.42
CA LYS A 18 -25.61 -6.20 11.26
C LYS A 18 -24.30 -6.94 11.44
N SER A 19 -24.36 -8.21 11.86
CA SER A 19 -23.16 -9.04 12.07
C SER A 19 -22.31 -9.13 10.80
N GLN A 20 -22.94 -9.39 9.65
CA GLN A 20 -22.25 -9.44 8.36
C GLN A 20 -21.55 -8.12 8.02
N ARG A 21 -22.22 -6.97 8.24
CA ARG A 21 -21.61 -5.65 8.04
C ARG A 21 -20.40 -5.45 8.96
N TYR A 22 -20.50 -5.79 10.24
CA TYR A 22 -19.37 -5.68 11.18
C TYR A 22 -18.16 -6.52 10.74
N PHE A 23 -18.38 -7.78 10.34
CA PHE A 23 -17.30 -8.65 9.86
C PHE A 23 -16.64 -8.09 8.58
N ASN A 24 -17.45 -7.63 7.63
CA ASN A 24 -16.94 -7.02 6.40
C ASN A 24 -16.10 -5.77 6.72
N ASN A 25 -16.58 -4.90 7.62
CA ASN A 25 -15.87 -3.68 8.02
C ASN A 25 -14.51 -4.01 8.65
N GLN A 26 -14.46 -5.00 9.54
CA GLN A 26 -13.21 -5.41 10.18
C GLN A 26 -12.22 -6.01 9.17
N GLN A 27 -12.71 -6.73 8.16
CA GLN A 27 -11.87 -7.25 7.10
C GLN A 27 -11.27 -6.12 6.25
N VAL A 28 -12.10 -5.15 5.84
CA VAL A 28 -11.65 -3.98 5.08
C VAL A 28 -10.59 -3.17 5.84
N GLU A 29 -10.78 -2.97 7.15
CA GLU A 29 -9.78 -2.29 7.99
C GLU A 29 -8.43 -3.04 8.03
N ARG A 30 -8.46 -4.38 8.15
CA ARG A 30 -7.24 -5.19 8.12
C ARG A 30 -6.54 -5.10 6.77
N ASP A 31 -7.29 -5.10 5.68
CA ASP A 31 -6.75 -5.01 4.33
C ASP A 31 -6.11 -3.64 4.07
N ILE A 32 -6.75 -2.55 4.51
CA ILE A 32 -6.16 -1.20 4.47
C ILE A 32 -4.87 -1.15 5.28
N ASN A 33 -4.86 -1.67 6.52
CA ASN A 33 -3.66 -1.70 7.36
C ASN A 33 -2.53 -2.50 6.71
N HIS A 34 -2.86 -3.62 6.06
CA HIS A 34 -1.88 -4.43 5.34
C HIS A 34 -1.26 -3.63 4.17
N LEU A 35 -2.08 -2.98 3.37
CA LEU A 35 -1.64 -2.14 2.25
C LEU A 35 -0.77 -0.97 2.71
N GLU A 36 -1.13 -0.30 3.81
CA GLU A 36 -0.31 0.77 4.40
C GLU A 36 1.07 0.27 4.86
N LEU A 37 1.15 -0.94 5.42
CA LEU A 37 2.42 -1.57 5.77
C LEU A 37 3.24 -1.91 4.51
N GLN A 38 2.61 -2.41 3.45
CA GLN A 38 3.28 -2.66 2.18
C GLN A 38 3.83 -1.36 1.58
N ARG A 39 3.05 -0.28 1.58
CA ARG A 39 3.47 1.06 1.13
C ARG A 39 4.73 1.52 1.87
N LYS A 40 4.73 1.41 3.20
CA LYS A 40 5.90 1.75 4.04
C LYS A 40 7.12 0.91 3.69
N LYS A 41 6.95 -0.39 3.41
CA LYS A 41 8.04 -1.28 2.99
C LYS A 41 8.62 -0.89 1.64
N VAL A 42 7.80 -0.52 0.67
CA VAL A 42 8.25 -0.06 -0.66
C VAL A 42 9.11 1.21 -0.52
N ILE A 43 8.63 2.20 0.23
CA ILE A 43 9.36 3.45 0.47
C ILE A 43 10.69 3.18 1.17
N LYS A 44 10.68 2.37 2.24
CA LYS A 44 11.91 2.02 2.97
C LYS A 44 12.92 1.28 2.07
N LYS A 45 12.45 0.38 1.20
CA LYS A 45 13.30 -0.35 0.26
C LYS A 45 13.95 0.60 -0.75
N ARG A 46 13.17 1.52 -1.35
CA ARG A 46 13.66 2.57 -2.23
C ARG A 46 14.77 3.38 -1.55
N ASP A 47 14.50 3.88 -0.35
CA ASP A 47 15.45 4.75 0.36
C ASP A 47 16.75 4.01 0.70
N ASN A 48 16.66 2.75 1.10
CA ASN A 48 17.83 1.90 1.32
C ASN A 48 18.65 1.71 0.03
N GLN A 49 18.01 1.46 -1.10
CA GLN A 49 18.69 1.30 -2.39
C GLN A 49 19.35 2.59 -2.84
N LEU A 50 18.66 3.73 -2.73
CA LEU A 50 19.21 5.05 -3.05
C LEU A 50 20.41 5.39 -2.16
N ASN A 51 20.35 5.07 -0.87
CA ASN A 51 21.47 5.28 0.05
C ASN A 51 22.67 4.38 -0.29
N ALA A 52 22.43 3.12 -0.65
CA ALA A 52 23.49 2.22 -1.10
C ALA A 52 24.17 2.74 -2.37
N LEU A 53 23.40 3.25 -3.34
CA LEU A 53 23.90 3.87 -4.56
C LEU A 53 24.70 5.14 -4.28
N LYS A 54 24.20 6.05 -3.44
CA LYS A 54 24.93 7.25 -3.02
C LYS A 54 26.26 6.90 -2.34
N ASN A 55 26.28 5.87 -1.51
CA ASN A 55 27.49 5.42 -0.83
C ASN A 55 28.50 4.88 -1.84
N ARG A 56 28.07 4.02 -2.78
CA ARG A 56 28.92 3.59 -3.92
C ARG A 56 29.46 4.81 -4.68
N GLY A 57 28.57 5.78 -4.95
CA GLY A 57 28.76 7.16 -5.42
C GLY A 57 30.04 7.84 -4.92
N ARG A 58 30.20 7.84 -3.60
CA ARG A 58 31.30 8.54 -2.94
C ARG A 58 32.66 7.89 -3.16
N TRP A 59 32.72 6.57 -3.35
CA TRP A 59 33.99 5.84 -3.48
C TRP A 59 34.61 5.89 -4.88
N ALA A 60 33.84 6.17 -5.94
CA ALA A 60 34.35 6.13 -7.33
C ALA A 60 34.70 7.51 -7.92
N SER A 61 34.74 8.56 -7.10
CA SER A 61 34.82 9.97 -7.55
C SER A 61 36.21 10.45 -8.02
N ASN A 62 37.14 9.56 -8.40
CA ASN A 62 38.57 9.91 -8.51
C ASN A 62 39.16 9.97 -9.94
N ASN A 63 38.39 9.88 -11.04
CA ASN A 63 38.96 9.95 -12.42
C ASN A 63 37.92 10.37 -13.47
N LEU A 64 38.34 10.61 -14.73
CA LEU A 64 37.50 10.92 -15.91
C LEU A 64 36.39 9.88 -16.18
N ALA A 65 36.62 8.61 -15.79
CA ALA A 65 35.60 7.56 -15.74
C ALA A 65 34.43 7.85 -14.76
N GLY A 66 34.63 8.80 -13.84
CA GLY A 66 33.66 9.26 -12.86
C GLY A 66 32.47 9.97 -13.47
N ALA A 67 32.61 10.68 -14.59
CA ALA A 67 31.49 11.37 -15.23
C ALA A 67 30.48 10.38 -15.86
N THR A 68 30.97 9.41 -16.64
CA THR A 68 30.13 8.33 -17.20
C THR A 68 29.51 7.48 -16.09
N TRP A 69 30.28 7.20 -15.04
CA TRP A 69 29.78 6.45 -13.90
C TRP A 69 28.72 7.23 -13.10
N GLN A 70 28.88 8.53 -12.89
CA GLN A 70 27.87 9.39 -12.27
C GLN A 70 26.57 9.43 -13.09
N GLN A 71 26.67 9.44 -14.43
CA GLN A 71 25.50 9.35 -15.29
C GLN A 71 24.77 8.02 -15.13
N SER A 72 25.49 6.89 -15.13
CA SER A 72 24.89 5.56 -14.91
C SER A 72 24.24 5.45 -13.52
N LEU A 73 24.87 6.05 -12.50
CA LEU A 73 24.35 6.10 -11.14
C LEU A 73 23.04 6.90 -11.06
N ALA A 74 22.98 8.05 -11.74
CA ALA A 74 21.78 8.88 -11.80
C ALA A 74 20.62 8.15 -12.50
N GLN A 75 20.91 7.44 -13.60
CA GLN A 75 19.92 6.62 -14.29
C GLN A 75 19.37 5.50 -13.39
N GLU A 76 20.24 4.81 -12.65
CA GLU A 76 19.81 3.76 -11.71
C GLU A 76 18.96 4.33 -10.57
N MET A 77 19.35 5.47 -10.01
CA MET A 77 18.56 6.17 -8.99
C MET A 77 17.17 6.58 -9.50
N GLN A 78 17.10 7.07 -10.75
CA GLN A 78 15.85 7.43 -11.39
C GLN A 78 14.95 6.20 -11.59
N ALA A 79 15.51 5.09 -12.06
CA ALA A 79 14.76 3.85 -12.27
C ALA A 79 14.19 3.28 -10.95
N ILE A 80 14.99 3.28 -9.87
CA ILE A 80 14.54 2.86 -8.53
C ILE A 80 13.40 3.74 -8.03
N THR A 81 13.51 5.04 -8.24
CA THR A 81 12.47 6.00 -7.83
C THR A 81 11.18 5.76 -8.60
N GLN A 82 11.25 5.65 -9.94
CA GLN A 82 10.08 5.38 -10.79
C GLN A 82 9.40 4.06 -10.44
N GLN A 83 10.19 3.01 -10.17
CA GLN A 83 9.65 1.71 -9.75
C GLN A 83 8.87 1.84 -8.43
N ALA A 84 9.46 2.50 -7.43
CA ALA A 84 8.81 2.69 -6.14
C ALA A 84 7.54 3.53 -6.25
N ASP A 85 7.56 4.61 -7.03
CA ASP A 85 6.42 5.49 -7.23
C ASP A 85 5.25 4.75 -7.91
N THR A 86 5.54 3.90 -8.90
CA THR A 86 4.53 3.06 -9.56
C THR A 86 3.84 2.11 -8.57
N LEU A 87 4.63 1.49 -7.70
CA LEU A 87 4.11 0.57 -6.68
C LEU A 87 3.28 1.31 -5.62
N VAL A 88 3.77 2.45 -5.12
CA VAL A 88 3.07 3.28 -4.15
C VAL A 88 1.74 3.79 -4.72
N SER A 89 1.74 4.30 -5.96
CA SER A 89 0.52 4.75 -6.66
C SER A 89 -0.52 3.62 -6.80
N THR A 90 -0.06 2.39 -7.06
CA THR A 90 -0.96 1.24 -7.14
C THR A 90 -1.58 0.90 -5.79
N ILE A 91 -0.77 0.89 -4.72
CA ILE A 91 -1.24 0.65 -3.35
C ILE A 91 -2.21 1.76 -2.91
N ASP A 92 -1.89 3.02 -3.19
CA ASP A 92 -2.72 4.17 -2.82
C ASP A 92 -4.10 4.10 -3.51
N ARG A 93 -4.15 3.65 -4.77
CA ARG A 93 -5.43 3.39 -5.46
C ARG A 93 -6.24 2.27 -4.81
N GLN A 94 -5.60 1.17 -4.42
CA GLN A 94 -6.28 0.07 -3.72
C GLN A 94 -6.84 0.50 -2.36
N ILE A 95 -6.07 1.28 -1.59
CA ILE A 95 -6.55 1.86 -0.33
C ILE A 95 -7.75 2.79 -0.57
N ALA A 96 -7.69 3.63 -1.61
CA ALA A 96 -8.79 4.53 -1.95
C ALA A 96 -10.07 3.75 -2.31
N GLN A 97 -9.96 2.68 -3.10
CA GLN A 97 -11.07 1.79 -3.45
C GLN A 97 -11.71 1.15 -2.22
N LEU A 98 -10.90 0.55 -1.34
CA LEU A 98 -11.40 -0.05 -0.09
C LEU A 98 -12.08 1.00 0.82
N LYS A 99 -11.54 2.22 0.89
CA LYS A 99 -12.15 3.32 1.66
C LYS A 99 -13.48 3.79 1.07
N THR A 100 -13.68 3.67 -0.24
CA THR A 100 -14.98 3.96 -0.87
C THR A 100 -16.00 2.85 -0.64
N GLU A 101 -15.59 1.59 -0.64
CA GLU A 101 -16.46 0.44 -0.33
C GLU A 101 -16.87 0.38 1.14
N PHE A 102 -16.09 1.01 2.02
CA PHE A 102 -16.36 1.14 3.46
C PHE A 102 -17.45 2.17 3.81
N ARG A 103 -17.79 3.10 2.90
CA ARG A 103 -18.82 4.14 3.12
C ARG A 103 -20.22 3.62 2.79
#